data_AF-A0A6N6KZF7-F1
#
_entry.id   AF-A0A6N6KZF7-F1
#
_cell.length_a   1.000
_cell.length_b   1.000
_cell.length_c   1.000
_cell.angle_alpha   90.00
_cell.angle_beta   90.00
_cell.angle_gamma   90.00
#
_symmetry.space_group_name_H-M   'P 1'
#
loop_
_entity.id
_entity.type
_entity.pdbx_description
1 polymer ?
#
loop_
_entity_poly.entity_id
_entity_poly.type
_entity_poly.pdbx_seq_one_letter_code
_entity_poly.pdbx_strand_id
1 'polypeptide(L)'
;MIIFVLEAAWILACALYDWRIQQVPNWLFLVGGSIALLQTLAFWFGGDWTWVRLILSGCHVTLALVFWRWGFWGGADAKFWIVLAFLFSFETLFVALVVSHTILAGYFMIRSLWQHDKRPVPGIPLMSVGLLASPFVLSWFEVRG
;
A
#
# COMPACT_ATOMS: atom_id res chain seq x y z
N MET A 1 4.28 -2.28 24.13
CA MET A 1 5.15 -3.39 23.66
C MET A 1 4.35 -4.54 23.06
N ILE A 2 3.38 -5.11 23.78
CA ILE A 2 2.58 -6.25 23.28
C ILE A 2 1.85 -5.95 21.96
N ILE A 3 1.26 -4.76 21.82
CA ILE A 3 0.52 -4.36 20.61
C ILE A 3 1.43 -4.37 19.36
N PHE A 4 2.65 -3.82 19.45
CA PHE A 4 3.62 -3.85 18.34
C PHE A 4 4.03 -5.27 17.92
N VAL A 5 4.13 -6.20 18.87
CA VAL A 5 4.41 -7.62 18.56
C VAL A 5 3.24 -8.24 17.82
N LEU A 6 2.00 -7.94 18.22
CA LEU A 6 0.79 -8.40 17.55
C LEU A 6 0.65 -7.80 16.14
N GLU A 7 0.99 -6.52 15.97
CA GLU A 7 1.03 -5.85 14.66
C GLU A 7 2.03 -6.51 13.72
N ALA A 8 3.26 -6.73 14.18
CA ALA A 8 4.30 -7.39 13.38
C ALA A 8 3.91 -8.82 13.01
N ALA A 9 3.36 -9.59 13.96
CA ALA A 9 2.87 -10.94 13.71
C ALA A 9 1.71 -10.95 12.70
N TRP A 10 0.81 -9.96 12.77
CA TRP A 10 -0.31 -9.81 11.83
C TRP A 10 0.18 -9.46 10.43
N ILE A 11 1.09 -8.49 10.27
CA ILE A 11 1.69 -8.13 8.97
C ILE A 11 2.39 -9.35 8.36
N LEU A 12 3.18 -10.08 9.17
CA LEU A 12 3.86 -11.30 8.73
C LEU A 12 2.87 -12.37 8.28
N ALA A 13 1.78 -12.58 9.02
CA ALA A 13 0.73 -13.52 8.63
C ALA A 13 0.12 -13.12 7.28
N CYS A 14 -0.27 -11.85 7.10
CA CYS A 14 -0.79 -11.34 5.82
C CYS A 14 0.20 -11.59 4.68
N ALA A 15 1.49 -11.29 4.87
CA ALA A 15 2.53 -11.50 3.87
C ALA A 15 2.71 -12.99 3.52
N LEU A 16 2.65 -13.89 4.51
CA LEU A 16 2.74 -15.33 4.29
C LEU A 16 1.53 -15.89 3.54
N TYR A 17 0.32 -15.43 3.85
CA TYR A 17 -0.90 -15.81 3.14
C TYR A 17 -0.87 -15.32 1.69
N ASP A 18 -0.46 -14.07 1.48
CA ASP A 18 -0.31 -13.51 0.15
C ASP A 18 0.75 -14.27 -0.68
N TRP A 19 1.90 -14.57 -0.07
CA TRP A 19 2.95 -15.36 -0.72
C TRP A 19 2.49 -16.77 -1.11
N ARG A 20 1.72 -17.45 -0.24
CA ARG A 20 1.34 -18.86 -0.46
C ARG A 20 0.10 -19.04 -1.32
N ILE A 21 -0.91 -18.19 -1.14
CA ILE A 21 -2.25 -18.40 -1.69
C ILE A 21 -2.67 -17.24 -2.61
N GLN A 22 -1.88 -16.15 -2.67
CA GLN A 22 -2.20 -14.91 -3.41
C GLN A 22 -3.57 -14.33 -3.02
N GLN A 23 -4.06 -14.69 -1.84
CA GLN A 23 -5.33 -14.27 -1.30
C GLN A 23 -5.20 -14.14 0.21
N VAL A 24 -5.37 -12.91 0.70
CA VAL A 24 -5.47 -12.64 2.13
C VAL A 24 -6.93 -12.79 2.56
N PRO A 25 -7.26 -13.76 3.45
CA PRO A 25 -8.63 -14.00 3.84
C PRO A 25 -9.23 -12.83 4.63
N ASN A 26 -10.53 -12.58 4.42
CA ASN A 26 -11.21 -11.41 5.01
C ASN A 26 -11.14 -11.35 6.55
N TRP A 27 -11.10 -12.51 7.23
CA TRP A 27 -11.02 -12.56 8.69
C TRP A 27 -9.71 -11.98 9.24
N LEU A 28 -8.61 -12.01 8.46
CA LEU A 28 -7.36 -11.37 8.88
C LEU A 28 -7.51 -9.85 8.95
N PHE A 29 -8.31 -9.24 8.07
CA PHE A 29 -8.59 -7.80 8.16
C PHE A 29 -9.42 -7.47 9.41
N LEU A 30 -10.30 -8.36 9.87
CA LEU A 30 -11.03 -8.19 11.13
C LEU A 30 -10.09 -8.23 12.34
N VAL A 31 -9.12 -9.14 12.33
CA VAL A 31 -8.08 -9.22 13.36
C VAL A 31 -7.23 -7.95 13.37
N GLY A 32 -6.75 -7.52 12.20
CA GLY A 32 -5.97 -6.30 12.06
C GLY A 32 -6.74 -5.05 12.50
N GLY A 33 -8.01 -4.94 12.11
CA GLY A 33 -8.91 -3.87 12.54
C GLY A 33 -9.15 -3.87 14.05
N SER A 34 -9.22 -5.04 14.68
CA SER A 34 -9.34 -5.16 16.14
C SER A 34 -8.08 -4.67 16.85
N ILE A 35 -6.89 -5.01 16.34
CA ILE A 35 -5.60 -4.50 16.86
C ILE A 35 -5.54 -2.97 16.71
N ALA A 36 -5.97 -2.46 15.56
CA ALA A 36 -6.00 -1.02 15.28
C ALA A 36 -6.94 -0.24 16.20
N LEU A 37 -8.10 -0.83 16.50
CA LEU A 37 -9.06 -0.27 17.43
C LEU A 37 -8.51 -0.26 18.86
N LEU A 38 -7.90 -1.36 19.31
CA LEU A 38 -7.24 -1.43 20.62
C LEU A 38 -6.11 -0.40 20.76
N GLN A 39 -5.32 -0.23 19.70
CA GLN A 39 -4.25 0.76 19.68
C GLN A 39 -4.84 2.17 19.75
N THR A 40 -5.86 2.49 18.95
CA THR A 40 -6.54 3.79 18.96
C THR A 40 -7.16 4.09 20.32
N LEU A 41 -7.81 3.13 20.97
CA LEU A 41 -8.33 3.26 22.33
C LEU A 41 -7.21 3.51 23.34
N ALA A 42 -6.08 2.80 23.24
CA ALA A 42 -4.94 3.03 24.13
C ALA A 42 -4.39 4.46 24.02
N PHE A 43 -4.39 5.03 22.80
CA PHE A 43 -3.98 6.42 22.58
C PHE A 43 -5.03 7.45 23.02
N TRP A 44 -6.33 7.12 22.92
CA TRP A 44 -7.43 7.99 23.33
C TRP A 44 -7.36 8.39 24.81
N PHE A 45 -6.96 7.47 25.68
CA PHE A 45 -6.75 7.75 27.11
C PHE A 45 -5.40 8.43 27.41
N GLY A 46 -4.56 8.65 26.40
CA GLY A 46 -3.17 9.11 26.53
C GLY A 46 -2.87 10.56 26.16
N GLY A 47 -3.80 11.32 25.54
CA GLY A 47 -3.63 12.78 25.36
C GLY A 47 -4.12 13.43 24.05
N ASP A 48 -3.89 14.75 23.96
CA ASP A 48 -4.51 15.75 23.06
C ASP A 48 -4.34 15.52 21.55
N TRP A 49 -3.35 14.74 21.10
CA TRP A 49 -3.03 14.55 19.69
C TRP A 49 -3.87 13.46 18.99
N THR A 50 -4.77 12.81 19.71
CA THR A 50 -5.61 11.72 19.20
C THR A 50 -6.47 12.16 18.00
N TRP A 51 -6.96 13.40 18.03
CA TRP A 51 -7.77 13.96 16.94
C TRP A 51 -6.98 14.15 15.64
N VAL A 52 -5.75 14.64 15.73
CA VAL A 52 -4.87 14.82 14.57
C VAL A 52 -4.59 13.46 13.92
N ARG A 53 -4.32 12.44 14.72
CA ARG A 53 -4.11 11.07 14.23
C ARG A 53 -5.34 10.51 13.53
N LEU A 54 -6.53 10.66 14.15
CA LEU A 54 -7.80 10.24 13.56
C LEU A 54 -8.09 10.91 12.21
N ILE A 55 -7.86 12.22 12.11
CA ILE A 55 -8.02 12.98 10.86
C ILE A 55 -7.07 12.44 9.78
N LEU A 56 -5.79 12.25 10.12
CA LEU A 56 -4.79 11.76 9.18
C LEU A 56 -5.06 10.31 8.72
N SER A 57 -5.53 9.45 9.63
CA SER A 57 -6.02 8.11 9.29
C SER A 57 -7.25 8.19 8.36
N GLY A 58 -8.18 9.11 8.62
CA GLY A 58 -9.32 9.37 7.74
C GLY A 58 -8.91 9.80 6.32
N CYS A 59 -7.88 10.64 6.19
CA CYS A 59 -7.31 10.99 4.90
C CYS A 59 -6.76 9.77 4.16
N HIS A 60 -6.06 8.87 4.86
CA HIS A 60 -5.53 7.62 4.28
C HIS A 60 -6.64 6.66 3.85
N VAL A 61 -7.71 6.53 4.64
CA VAL A 61 -8.88 5.73 4.26
C VAL A 61 -9.53 6.30 3.01
N THR A 62 -9.71 7.63 2.95
CA THR A 62 -10.26 8.30 1.78
C THR A 62 -9.39 8.05 0.56
N LEU A 63 -8.06 8.20 0.70
CA LEU A 63 -7.11 7.92 -0.37
C LEU A 63 -7.20 6.46 -0.86
N ALA A 64 -7.28 5.48 0.04
CA ALA A 64 -7.42 4.08 -0.32
C ALA A 64 -8.70 3.78 -1.10
N LEU A 65 -9.83 4.34 -0.65
CA LEU A 65 -11.11 4.19 -1.34
C LEU A 65 -11.09 4.83 -2.73
N VAL A 66 -10.45 5.99 -2.84
CA VAL A 66 -10.28 6.72 -4.08
C VAL A 66 -9.40 5.94 -5.08
N PHE A 67 -8.26 5.41 -4.61
CA PHE A 67 -7.36 4.58 -5.42
C PHE A 67 -8.02 3.27 -5.84
N TRP A 68 -8.78 2.64 -4.94
CA TRP A 68 -9.60 1.48 -5.25
C TRP A 68 -10.67 1.78 -6.30
N ARG A 69 -11.39 2.90 -6.17
CA ARG A 69 -12.45 3.31 -7.09
C ARG A 69 -11.95 3.57 -8.51
N TRP A 70 -10.73 4.06 -8.65
CA TRP A 70 -10.07 4.27 -9.95
C TRP A 70 -9.25 3.08 -10.45
N GLY A 71 -9.29 1.94 -9.75
CA GLY A 71 -8.64 0.71 -10.18
C GLY A 71 -7.13 0.70 -10.03
N PHE A 72 -6.54 1.63 -9.28
CA PHE A 72 -5.10 1.61 -8.96
C PHE A 72 -4.76 0.45 -8.02
N TRP A 73 -5.67 0.08 -7.11
CA TRP A 73 -5.49 -0.95 -6.10
C TRP A 73 -6.57 -2.01 -6.14
N GLY A 74 -6.22 -3.26 -5.82
CA GLY A 74 -7.19 -4.32 -5.59
C GLY A 74 -8.00 -4.08 -4.32
N GLY A 75 -9.16 -4.73 -4.22
CA GLY A 75 -9.99 -4.63 -3.01
C GLY A 75 -9.30 -5.16 -1.74
N ALA A 76 -8.35 -6.09 -1.88
CA ALA A 76 -7.54 -6.59 -0.77
C ALA A 76 -6.51 -5.54 -0.31
N ASP A 77 -5.83 -4.88 -1.25
CA ASP A 77 -4.84 -3.81 -0.98
C ASP A 77 -5.49 -2.63 -0.27
N ALA A 78 -6.69 -2.23 -0.73
CA ALA A 78 -7.45 -1.15 -0.10
C ALA A 78 -7.82 -1.48 1.36
N LYS A 79 -8.28 -2.71 1.63
CA LYS A 79 -8.58 -3.16 3.00
C LYS A 79 -7.32 -3.18 3.88
N PHE A 80 -6.21 -3.67 3.34
CA PHE A 80 -4.93 -3.69 4.04
C PHE A 80 -4.45 -2.28 4.39
N TRP A 81 -4.51 -1.36 3.43
CA TRP A 81 -4.14 0.04 3.63
C TRP A 81 -5.01 0.73 4.69
N ILE A 82 -6.31 0.46 4.70
CA ILE A 82 -7.24 0.99 5.71
C ILE A 82 -6.80 0.54 7.11
N VAL A 83 -6.48 -0.75 7.30
CA VAL A 83 -6.02 -1.25 8.60
C VAL A 83 -4.69 -0.59 9.00
N LEU A 84 -3.74 -0.48 8.06
CA LEU A 84 -2.46 0.18 8.30
C LEU A 84 -2.61 1.66 8.68
N ALA A 85 -3.55 2.38 8.06
CA ALA A 85 -3.85 3.78 8.34
C ALA A 85 -4.18 4.05 9.80
N PHE A 86 -4.78 3.08 10.50
CA PHE A 86 -5.09 3.17 11.91
C PHE A 86 -3.97 2.63 12.81
N LEU A 87 -3.15 1.70 12.33
CA LEU A 87 -2.04 1.12 13.09
C LEU A 87 -0.80 2.02 13.17
N PHE A 88 -0.50 2.75 12.09
CA PHE A 88 0.73 3.54 11.98
C PHE A 88 0.44 5.03 11.90
N SER A 89 1.44 5.85 12.20
CA SER A 89 1.34 7.29 11.93
C SER A 89 1.40 7.56 10.42
N PHE A 90 0.81 8.68 10.01
CA PHE A 90 0.86 9.17 8.64
C PHE A 90 2.29 9.19 8.09
N GLU A 91 3.23 9.73 8.88
CA GLU A 91 4.64 9.86 8.53
C GLU A 91 5.27 8.49 8.27
N THR A 92 4.98 7.51 9.13
CA THR A 92 5.52 6.15 9.00
C THR A 92 5.02 5.48 7.73
N LEU A 93 3.72 5.62 7.41
CA LEU A 93 3.15 5.05 6.19
C LEU A 93 3.65 5.74 4.93
N PHE A 94 3.79 7.07 4.96
CA PHE A 94 4.33 7.84 3.85
C PHE A 94 5.79 7.45 3.57
N VAL A 95 6.62 7.38 4.60
CA VAL A 95 8.03 6.93 4.46
C VAL A 95 8.07 5.49 3.96
N ALA A 96 7.28 4.59 4.52
CA ALA A 96 7.22 3.20 4.07
C ALA A 96 6.79 3.08 2.60
N LEU A 97 5.81 3.87 2.16
CA LEU A 97 5.36 3.90 0.77
C LEU A 97 6.48 4.39 -0.16
N VAL A 98 7.13 5.51 0.18
CA VAL A 98 8.22 6.09 -0.62
C VAL A 98 9.39 5.12 -0.72
N VAL A 99 9.86 4.59 0.42
CA VAL A 99 10.98 3.63 0.47
C VAL A 99 10.65 2.37 -0.34
N SER A 100 9.45 1.81 -0.17
CA SER A 100 9.03 0.63 -0.91
C SER A 100 8.99 0.91 -2.42
N HIS A 101 8.47 2.06 -2.84
CA HIS A 101 8.48 2.47 -4.25
C HIS A 101 9.89 2.64 -4.80
N THR A 102 10.80 3.27 -4.07
CA THR A 102 12.18 3.46 -4.50
C THR A 102 12.90 2.12 -4.67
N ILE A 103 12.71 1.18 -3.72
CA ILE A 103 13.29 -0.17 -3.81
C ILE A 103 12.72 -0.92 -5.02
N LEU A 104 11.40 -0.87 -5.22
CA LEU A 104 10.74 -1.55 -6.34
C LEU A 104 11.20 -0.98 -7.68
N ALA A 105 11.28 0.35 -7.80
CA ALA A 105 11.77 1.04 -8.98
C ALA A 105 13.23 0.68 -9.28
N GLY A 106 14.09 0.64 -8.25
CA GLY A 106 15.47 0.17 -8.39
C GLY A 106 15.56 -1.27 -8.86
N TYR A 107 14.77 -2.18 -8.28
CA TYR A 107 14.70 -3.58 -8.70
C TYR A 107 14.28 -3.73 -10.17
N PHE A 108 13.23 -3.02 -10.59
CA PHE A 108 12.75 -3.06 -11.98
C PHE A 108 13.73 -2.42 -12.97
N MET A 109 14.40 -1.34 -12.58
CA MET A 109 15.46 -0.71 -13.39
C MET A 109 16.65 -1.65 -13.57
N ILE A 110 17.13 -2.29 -12.51
CA ILE A 110 18.21 -3.27 -12.60
C ILE A 110 17.79 -4.46 -13.46
N ARG A 111 16.57 -4.96 -13.27
CA ARG A 111 16.01 -6.06 -14.06
C ARG A 111 15.90 -5.72 -15.55
N SER A 112 15.46 -4.50 -15.90
CA SER A 112 15.36 -4.07 -17.30
C SER A 112 16.74 -3.90 -17.94
N LEU A 113 17.71 -3.32 -17.23
CA LEU A 113 19.10 -3.21 -17.68
C LEU A 113 19.74 -4.59 -17.91
N TRP A 114 19.46 -5.55 -17.03
CA TRP A 114 19.97 -6.93 -17.16
C TRP A 114 19.33 -7.71 -18.31
N GLN A 115 18.08 -7.36 -18.68
CA GLN A 115 17.39 -7.93 -19.84
C GLN A 115 17.79 -7.27 -21.17
N HIS A 116 18.27 -6.02 -21.14
CA HIS A 116 18.76 -5.32 -22.33
C HIS A 116 20.04 -5.93 -22.94
N ASP A 117 20.83 -6.67 -22.15
CA ASP A 117 22.06 -7.33 -22.61
C ASP A 117 21.81 -8.67 -23.34
N LYS A 118 20.54 -9.10 -23.44
CA LYS A 118 20.15 -10.36 -24.11
C LYS A 118 19.02 -10.14 -25.13
N ARG A 119 19.36 -9.50 -26.28
CA ARG A 119 18.50 -9.31 -27.48
C ARG A 119 17.23 -8.45 -27.27
N PRO A 120 16.74 -7.74 -28.32
CA PRO A 120 15.50 -6.98 -28.23
C PRO A 120 14.32 -7.94 -28.05
N VAL A 121 13.71 -7.94 -26.87
CA VAL A 121 12.45 -8.64 -26.62
C VAL A 121 11.31 -7.72 -27.07
N PRO A 122 10.47 -8.12 -28.05
CA PRO A 122 9.24 -7.41 -28.34
C PRO A 122 8.27 -7.67 -27.17
N GLY A 123 7.87 -6.59 -26.50
CA GLY A 123 6.91 -6.66 -25.40
C GLY A 123 7.53 -6.25 -24.08
N ILE A 124 7.54 -4.94 -23.84
CA ILE A 124 7.62 -4.41 -22.48
C ILE A 124 6.37 -4.94 -21.75
N PRO A 125 6.50 -5.76 -20.69
CA PRO A 125 5.35 -6.24 -19.95
C PRO A 125 4.65 -5.03 -19.31
N LEU A 126 3.35 -4.90 -19.58
CA LEU A 126 2.45 -3.82 -19.17
C LEU A 126 2.58 -3.34 -17.71
N MET A 127 3.18 -4.10 -16.81
CA MET A 127 3.41 -3.70 -15.41
C MET A 127 4.41 -2.54 -15.26
N SER A 128 5.30 -2.30 -16.23
CA SER A 128 6.12 -1.07 -16.28
C SER A 128 5.44 0.10 -16.98
N VAL A 129 4.30 -0.14 -17.66
CA VAL A 129 3.48 0.92 -18.27
C VAL A 129 2.46 1.47 -17.29
N GLY A 130 2.10 0.74 -16.22
CA GLY A 130 1.21 1.23 -15.16
C GLY A 130 1.69 2.51 -14.45
N LEU A 131 2.99 2.83 -14.51
CA LEU A 131 3.57 4.07 -13.97
C LEU A 131 3.77 5.18 -15.03
N LEU A 132 3.68 4.84 -16.32
CA LEU A 132 3.51 5.83 -17.41
C LEU A 132 2.03 6.06 -17.75
N ALA A 133 1.12 5.21 -17.27
CA ALA A 133 -0.34 5.33 -17.42
C ALA A 133 -0.98 6.17 -16.31
N SER A 134 -0.28 7.22 -15.86
CA SER A 134 -0.97 8.36 -15.25
C SER A 134 -2.01 8.86 -16.25
N PRO A 135 -3.26 9.15 -15.85
CA PRO A 135 -4.25 9.78 -16.73
C PRO A 135 -3.74 11.09 -17.36
N PHE A 136 -2.72 11.71 -16.75
CA PHE A 136 -2.03 12.90 -17.27
C PHE A 136 -1.14 12.64 -18.50
N VAL A 137 -0.63 11.41 -18.66
CA VAL A 137 0.19 11.02 -19.82
C VAL A 137 -0.71 10.54 -20.97
N LEU A 138 -1.79 9.83 -20.67
CA LEU A 138 -2.76 9.37 -21.67
C LEU A 138 -3.50 10.56 -22.33
N SER A 139 -3.86 11.60 -21.58
CA SER A 139 -4.48 12.81 -22.16
C SER A 139 -3.54 13.61 -23.06
N TRP A 140 -2.22 13.43 -22.95
CA TRP A 140 -1.24 14.09 -23.80
C TRP A 140 -1.11 13.41 -25.17
N PHE A 141 -1.43 12.12 -25.26
CA PHE A 141 -1.42 11.37 -26.52
C PHE A 141 -2.74 11.43 -27.30
N GLU A 142 -3.89 11.65 -26.64
CA GLU A 142 -5.19 11.80 -27.32
C GLU A 142 -5.37 13.14 -28.05
N VAL A 143 -4.58 14.18 -27.73
CA VAL A 143 -4.74 15.53 -28.33
C VAL A 143 -3.93 15.69 -29.63
N ARG A 144 -3.15 14.68 -30.06
CA ARG A 144 -2.32 14.76 -31.28
C ARG A 144 -2.40 13.53 -32.20
N GLY A 145 -3.43 12.70 -32.06
CA GLY A 145 -3.75 11.58 -32.97
C GLY A 145 -4.86 11.94 -33.93
#